data_AF-A0A811SIV9-F1
#
_entry.id   AF-A0A811SIV9-F1
#
_cell.length_a   1.000
_cell.length_b   1.000
_cell.length_c   1.000
_cell.angle_alpha   90.00
_cell.angle_beta   90.00
_cell.angle_gamma   90.00
#
_symmetry.space_group_name_H-M   'P 1'
#
loop_
_entity.id
_entity.type
_entity.pdbx_description
1 polymer ?
#
loop_
_entity_poly.entity_id
_entity_poly.type
_entity_poly.pdbx_seq_one_letter_code
_entity_poly.pdbx_strand_id
1 'polypeptide(L)'
;MGEMEAPAVSTVAVAVSGGRSSRHALKWALDKFVPEGRVLFRILHVRPAITMVPTPMGNFIPISQVREDVASAYIKEAEWRASNMLVPFQKMCAQRKVEAEAVLLESDDVASAISFKR
;
A
#
# COMPACT_ATOMS: atom_id res chain seq x y z
N MET A 1 -8.02 -29.03 30.15
CA MET A 1 -7.15 -27.97 29.63
C MET A 1 -7.75 -27.56 28.30
N GLY A 2 -8.46 -26.43 28.26
CA GLY A 2 -9.12 -25.97 27.03
C GLY A 2 -8.08 -25.40 26.10
N GLU A 3 -7.96 -25.96 24.90
CA GLU A 3 -7.20 -25.37 23.81
C GLU A 3 -7.86 -24.03 23.48
N MET A 4 -7.18 -22.94 23.82
CA MET A 4 -7.60 -21.59 23.52
C MET A 4 -7.32 -21.37 22.03
N GLU A 5 -8.28 -21.76 21.19
CA GLU A 5 -8.27 -21.44 19.76
C GLU A 5 -8.09 -19.92 19.63
N ALA A 6 -6.96 -19.50 19.06
CA ALA A 6 -6.69 -18.09 18.83
C ALA A 6 -7.86 -17.53 18.00
N PRO A 7 -8.47 -16.39 18.39
CA PRO A 7 -9.60 -15.85 17.65
C PRO A 7 -9.18 -15.65 16.19
N ALA A 8 -9.87 -16.30 15.26
CA ALA A 8 -9.61 -16.19 13.83
C ALA A 8 -9.74 -14.71 13.42
N VAL A 9 -8.59 -14.05 13.24
CA VAL A 9 -8.55 -12.66 12.77
C VAL A 9 -8.88 -12.65 11.28
N SER A 10 -10.00 -12.04 10.93
CA SER A 10 -10.36 -11.87 9.53
C SER A 10 -9.49 -10.75 8.93
N THR A 11 -8.92 -10.96 7.74
CA THR A 11 -8.09 -9.95 7.08
C THR A 11 -8.85 -9.36 5.89
N VAL A 12 -8.96 -8.03 5.86
CA VAL A 12 -9.58 -7.29 4.75
C VAL A 12 -8.50 -6.49 4.04
N ALA A 13 -8.26 -6.81 2.77
CA ALA A 13 -7.33 -6.07 1.94
C ALA A 13 -8.06 -5.04 1.07
N VAL A 14 -7.57 -3.79 1.06
CA VAL A 14 -8.11 -2.70 0.25
C VAL A 14 -7.00 -2.12 -0.61
N ALA A 15 -7.14 -2.27 -1.93
CA ALA A 15 -6.26 -1.63 -2.89
C ALA A 15 -6.59 -0.15 -3.02
N VAL A 16 -5.60 0.72 -2.84
CA VAL A 16 -5.76 2.17 -2.87
C VAL A 16 -4.79 2.83 -3.85
N SER A 17 -5.29 3.88 -4.49
CA SER A 17 -4.51 4.90 -5.19
C SER A 17 -4.70 6.26 -4.52
N GLY A 18 -3.92 7.27 -4.90
CA GLY A 18 -4.04 8.64 -4.37
C GLY A 18 -5.37 9.36 -4.66
N GLY A 19 -6.30 8.71 -5.36
CA GLY A 19 -7.60 9.28 -5.74
C GLY A 19 -8.68 9.28 -4.65
N ARG A 20 -9.77 10.03 -4.92
CA ARG A 20 -10.94 10.12 -4.03
C ARG A 20 -11.71 8.80 -3.93
N SER A 21 -11.76 7.99 -4.99
CA SER A 21 -12.46 6.70 -5.01
C SER A 21 -11.90 5.74 -3.95
N SER A 22 -10.58 5.68 -3.78
CA SER A 22 -9.90 4.86 -2.77
C SER A 22 -10.35 5.17 -1.35
N ARG A 23 -10.59 6.45 -1.03
CA ARG A 23 -11.08 6.85 0.30
C ARG A 23 -12.50 6.35 0.56
N HIS A 24 -13.35 6.37 -0.46
CA HIS A 24 -14.71 5.83 -0.36
C HIS A 24 -14.69 4.30 -0.21
N ALA A 25 -13.82 3.61 -0.96
CA ALA A 25 -13.65 2.17 -0.85
C ALA A 25 -13.19 1.75 0.56
N LEU A 26 -12.18 2.42 1.12
CA LEU A 26 -11.72 2.15 2.49
C LEU A 26 -12.81 2.46 3.52
N LYS A 27 -13.51 3.59 3.38
CA LYS A 27 -14.61 3.94 4.28
C LYS A 27 -15.71 2.87 4.25
N TRP A 28 -16.11 2.43 3.06
CA TRP A 28 -17.10 1.37 2.90
C TRP A 28 -16.64 0.06 3.56
N ALA A 29 -15.38 -0.33 3.37
CA ALA A 29 -14.83 -1.54 3.97
C ALA A 29 -14.80 -1.45 5.51
N LEU A 30 -14.41 -0.29 6.05
CA LEU A 30 -14.47 -0.04 7.50
C LEU A 30 -15.91 -0.16 8.02
N ASP A 31 -16.86 0.52 7.38
CA ASP A 31 -18.26 0.51 7.83
C ASP A 31 -18.90 -0.90 7.71
N LYS A 32 -18.42 -1.74 6.78
CA LYS A 32 -18.89 -3.11 6.57
C LYS A 32 -18.30 -4.11 7.57
N PHE A 33 -16.98 -4.13 7.72
CA PHE A 33 -16.27 -5.23 8.39
C PHE A 33 -15.87 -4.93 9.84
N VAL A 34 -15.75 -3.65 10.24
CA VAL A 34 -15.47 -3.29 11.65
C VAL A 34 -16.54 -3.86 12.61
N PRO A 35 -17.85 -3.85 12.28
CA PRO A 35 -18.87 -4.44 13.16
C PRO A 35 -18.79 -5.97 13.30
N GLU A 36 -18.11 -6.67 12.38
CA GLU A 36 -18.11 -8.14 12.30
C GLU A 36 -17.08 -8.81 13.25
N GLY A 37 -16.25 -8.02 13.94
CA GLY A 37 -15.33 -8.52 14.98
C GLY A 37 -13.91 -8.01 14.83
N ARG A 38 -12.92 -8.83 15.21
CA ARG A 38 -11.49 -8.49 15.08
C ARG A 38 -11.05 -8.65 13.62
N VAL A 39 -10.86 -7.53 12.94
CA VAL A 39 -10.45 -7.48 11.53
C VAL A 39 -9.13 -6.73 11.39
N LEU A 40 -8.17 -7.35 10.71
CA LEU A 40 -6.93 -6.71 10.27
C LEU A 40 -7.14 -6.09 8.89
N PHE A 41 -6.92 -4.78 8.76
CA PHE A 41 -7.00 -4.08 7.48
C PHE A 41 -5.63 -3.99 6.80
N ARG A 42 -5.49 -4.55 5.61
CA ARG A 42 -4.30 -4.36 4.77
C ARG A 42 -4.58 -3.32 3.69
N ILE A 43 -3.91 -2.18 3.77
CA ILE A 43 -4.00 -1.12 2.77
C ILE A 43 -2.88 -1.36 1.74
N LEU A 44 -3.27 -1.81 0.55
CA LEU A 44 -2.34 -2.17 -0.53
C LEU A 44 -2.20 -0.99 -1.49
N HIS A 45 -0.97 -0.59 -1.79
CA HIS A 45 -0.68 0.28 -2.92
C HIS A 45 0.27 -0.44 -3.87
N VAL A 46 -0.10 -0.52 -5.15
CA VAL A 46 0.77 -1.06 -6.20
C VAL A 46 1.44 0.11 -6.91
N ARG A 47 2.77 0.12 -6.92
CA ARG A 47 3.59 1.03 -7.71
C ARG A 47 4.25 0.28 -8.87
N PRO A 48 4.47 0.93 -10.02
CA PRO A 48 5.28 0.35 -11.08
C PRO A 48 6.75 0.25 -10.65
N ALA A 49 7.48 -0.68 -11.26
CA ALA A 49 8.90 -0.84 -11.02
C ALA A 49 9.67 0.38 -11.54
N ILE A 50 10.63 0.88 -10.75
CA ILE A 50 11.41 2.05 -11.14
C ILE A 50 12.54 1.61 -12.07
N THR A 51 12.26 1.66 -13.37
CA THR A 51 13.22 1.30 -14.42
C THR A 51 13.93 2.51 -15.02
N MET A 52 13.33 3.69 -14.89
CA MET A 52 13.75 4.93 -15.54
C MET A 52 13.82 6.09 -14.54
N VAL A 53 14.78 7.00 -14.73
CA VAL A 53 14.96 8.20 -13.90
C VAL A 53 14.80 9.45 -14.77
N PRO A 54 14.01 10.44 -14.36
CA PRO A 54 13.87 11.70 -15.07
C PRO A 54 15.15 12.53 -14.95
N THR A 55 15.57 13.17 -16.03
CA THR A 55 16.67 14.13 -16.02
C THR A 55 16.14 15.57 -15.96
N PRO A 56 16.98 16.53 -15.53
CA PRO A 56 16.63 17.96 -15.59
C PRO A 56 16.26 18.47 -17.00
N MET A 57 16.70 17.76 -18.05
CA MET A 57 16.41 18.11 -19.45
C MET A 57 15.04 17.61 -19.93
N GLY A 58 14.26 16.95 -19.05
CA GLY A 58 12.91 16.49 -19.35
C GLY A 58 12.83 15.16 -20.10
N ASN A 59 13.97 14.48 -20.35
CA ASN A 59 13.99 13.11 -20.83
C ASN A 59 14.18 12.10 -19.68
N PHE A 60 14.04 10.81 -19.99
CA PHE A 60 14.24 9.72 -19.04
C PHE A 60 15.45 8.89 -19.48
N ILE A 61 16.23 8.43 -18.51
CA ILE A 61 17.34 7.50 -18.75
C ILE A 61 17.16 6.21 -17.94
N PRO A 62 17.64 5.06 -18.45
CA PRO A 62 17.60 3.81 -17.69
C PRO A 62 18.33 3.95 -16.35
N ILE A 63 17.75 3.42 -15.28
CA ILE A 63 18.34 3.49 -13.94
C ILE A 63 19.73 2.83 -13.88
N SER A 64 19.99 1.86 -14.75
CA SER A 64 21.31 1.22 -14.92
C SER A 64 22.39 2.16 -15.47
N GLN A 65 22.01 3.27 -16.08
CA GLN A 65 22.93 4.30 -16.58
C GLN A 65 23.09 5.47 -15.59
N VAL A 66 22.39 5.42 -14.46
CA VAL A 66 22.43 6.45 -13.42
C VAL A 66 23.48 6.07 -12.39
N ARG A 67 24.17 7.07 -11.82
CA ARG A 67 25.08 6.84 -10.69
C ARG A 67 24.31 6.24 -9.51
N GLU A 68 24.90 5.26 -8.84
CA GLU A 68 24.24 4.47 -7.80
C GLU A 68 23.67 5.32 -6.64
N ASP A 69 24.38 6.37 -6.24
CA ASP A 69 23.94 7.31 -5.20
C ASP A 69 22.67 8.07 -5.61
N VAL A 70 22.62 8.53 -6.86
CA VAL A 70 21.46 9.22 -7.44
C VAL A 70 20.29 8.25 -7.62
N ALA A 71 20.55 7.05 -8.14
CA ALA A 71 19.53 6.01 -8.32
C ALA A 71 18.89 5.62 -6.98
N SER A 72 19.71 5.38 -5.96
CA SER A 72 19.26 5.04 -4.61
C SER A 72 18.43 6.15 -3.98
N ALA A 73 18.87 7.42 -4.13
CA ALA A 73 18.13 8.57 -3.64
C ALA A 73 16.74 8.68 -4.31
N TYR A 74 16.67 8.45 -5.62
CA TYR A 74 15.42 8.51 -6.38
C TYR A 74 14.45 7.38 -5.97
N ILE A 75 14.93 6.14 -5.85
CA ILE A 75 14.12 5.00 -5.38
C ILE A 75 13.55 5.30 -3.98
N LYS A 76 14.42 5.77 -3.08
CA LYS A 76 14.02 6.11 -1.70
C LYS A 76 13.00 7.24 -1.67
N GLU A 77 13.15 8.26 -2.52
CA GLU A 77 12.16 9.32 -2.65
C GLU A 77 10.80 8.77 -3.13
N ALA A 78 10.80 7.90 -4.13
CA ALA A 78 9.59 7.27 -4.63
C ALA A 78 8.90 6.38 -3.57
N GLU A 79 9.67 5.61 -2.81
CA GLU A 79 9.17 4.83 -1.65
C GLU A 79 8.56 5.72 -0.59
N TRP A 80 9.25 6.80 -0.25
CA TRP A 80 8.77 7.77 0.73
C TRP A 80 7.46 8.43 0.27
N ARG A 81 7.37 8.85 -0.99
CA ARG A 81 6.14 9.42 -1.57
C ARG A 81 4.98 8.43 -1.52
N ALA A 82 5.22 7.18 -1.91
CA ALA A 82 4.21 6.12 -1.89
C ALA A 82 3.73 5.82 -0.45
N SER A 83 4.66 5.74 0.49
CA SER A 83 4.36 5.51 1.92
C SER A 83 3.58 6.68 2.52
N ASN A 84 3.98 7.92 2.21
CA ASN A 84 3.30 9.12 2.69
C ASN A 84 1.87 9.26 2.11
N MET A 85 1.65 8.75 0.89
CA MET A 85 0.30 8.66 0.30
C MET A 85 -0.62 7.73 1.09
N LEU A 86 -0.08 6.70 1.75
CA LEU A 86 -0.84 5.75 2.58
C LEU A 86 -1.18 6.28 3.98
N VAL A 87 -0.44 7.26 4.50
CA VAL A 87 -0.64 7.82 5.86
C VAL A 87 -2.08 8.27 6.13
N PRO A 88 -2.78 8.99 5.23
CA PRO A 88 -4.18 9.36 5.45
C PRO A 88 -5.12 8.15 5.60
N PHE A 89 -4.85 7.05 4.88
CA PHE A 89 -5.66 5.84 4.95
C PHE A 89 -5.44 5.10 6.27
N GLN A 90 -4.19 5.01 6.73
CA GLN A 90 -3.88 4.48 8.07
C GLN A 90 -4.55 5.31 9.17
N LYS A 91 -4.57 6.64 9.04
CA LYS A 91 -5.29 7.52 9.98
C LYS A 91 -6.79 7.23 10.00
N MET A 92 -7.42 6.93 8.86
CA MET A 92 -8.84 6.54 8.81
C MET A 92 -9.10 5.24 9.59
N CYS A 93 -8.21 4.25 9.46
CA CYS A 93 -8.29 3.00 10.23
C CYS A 93 -8.09 3.24 11.74
N ALA A 94 -7.07 4.03 12.12
CA ALA A 94 -6.79 4.36 13.51
C ALA A 94 -7.96 5.11 14.18
N GLN A 95 -8.64 6.01 13.46
CA GLN A 95 -9.86 6.69 13.94
C GLN A 95 -11.02 5.72 14.23
N ARG A 96 -11.06 4.57 13.54
CA ARG A 96 -12.02 3.49 13.78
C ARG A 96 -11.53 2.46 14.79
N LYS A 97 -10.34 2.67 15.40
CA LYS A 97 -9.71 1.77 16.37
C LYS A 97 -9.50 0.35 15.83
N VAL A 98 -9.21 0.21 14.54
CA VAL A 98 -8.85 -1.08 13.93
C VAL A 98 -7.36 -1.17 13.64
N GLU A 99 -6.84 -2.38 13.69
CA GLU A 99 -5.48 -2.69 13.27
C GLU A 99 -5.37 -2.55 11.75
N ALA A 100 -4.37 -1.80 11.29
CA ALA A 100 -4.12 -1.63 9.88
C ALA A 100 -2.63 -1.67 9.54
N GLU A 101 -2.33 -2.38 8.46
CA GLU A 101 -1.00 -2.53 7.89
C GLU A 101 -0.97 -1.87 6.51
N ALA A 102 0.02 -1.02 6.25
CA ALA A 102 0.26 -0.47 4.93
C ALA A 102 1.25 -1.35 4.19
N VAL A 103 0.90 -1.78 2.98
CA VAL A 103 1.72 -2.67 2.16
C VAL A 103 1.94 -2.00 0.80
N LEU A 104 3.21 -1.76 0.50
CA LEU A 104 3.64 -1.29 -0.82
C LEU A 104 4.05 -2.51 -1.65
N LEU A 105 3.42 -2.67 -2.81
CA LEU A 105 3.73 -3.71 -3.78
C LEU A 105 4.38 -3.05 -4.99
N GLU A 106 5.42 -3.70 -5.52
CA GLU A 106 6.05 -3.29 -6.78
C GLU A 106 5.63 -4.26 -7.88
N SER A 107 4.90 -3.76 -8.87
CA SER A 107 4.50 -4.52 -10.04
C SER A 107 3.96 -3.59 -11.12
N ASP A 108 4.22 -3.94 -12.37
CA ASP A 108 3.62 -3.27 -13.53
C ASP A 108 2.19 -3.76 -13.81
N ASP A 109 1.78 -4.90 -13.22
CA ASP A 109 0.41 -5.41 -13.29
C ASP A 109 -0.26 -5.45 -11.91
N VAL A 110 -1.22 -4.55 -11.71
CA VAL A 110 -1.95 -4.39 -10.44
C VAL A 110 -2.74 -5.65 -10.09
N ALA A 111 -3.34 -6.32 -11.08
CA ALA A 111 -4.16 -7.50 -10.83
C ALA A 111 -3.32 -8.68 -10.31
N SER A 112 -2.19 -8.94 -10.96
CA SER A 112 -1.24 -9.98 -10.56
C SER A 112 -0.68 -9.71 -9.17
N ALA A 113 -0.26 -8.47 -8.89
CA ALA A 113 0.29 -8.08 -7.59
C ALA A 113 -0.67 -8.36 -6.43
N ILE A 114 -1.95 -8.05 -6.62
CA ILE A 114 -2.98 -8.25 -5.58
C ILE A 114 -3.33 -9.74 -5.43
N SER A 115 -3.33 -10.51 -6.52
CA SER A 115 -3.67 -11.93 -6.49
C SER A 115 -2.66 -12.81 -5.75
N PHE A 116 -1.39 -12.40 -5.71
CA PHE A 116 -0.28 -13.20 -5.18
C PHE A 116 -0.21 -13.25 -3.63
N LYS A 117 -0.89 -12.33 -2.93
CA LYS A 117 -0.82 -12.17 -1.46
C LYS A 117 -2.14 -12.53 -0.75
N ARG A 118 -2.88 -13.51 -1.28
CA ARG A 118 -4.14 -14.00 -0.69
C ARG A 118 -3.91 -14.81 0.58
#